data_AF-A0A1B8W088-F1
#
_entry.id   AF-A0A1B8W088-F1
#
_cell.length_a   1.000
_cell.length_b   1.000
_cell.length_c   1.000
_cell.angle_alpha   90.00
_cell.angle_beta   90.00
_cell.angle_gamma   90.00
#
_symmetry.space_group_name_H-M   'P 1'
#
loop_
_entity.id
_entity.type
_entity.pdbx_description
1 polymer ?
#
loop_
_entity_poly.entity_id
_entity_poly.type
_entity_poly.pdbx_seq_one_letter_code
_entity_poly.pdbx_strand_id
1 'polypeptide(L)'
;MEAAAKEPMLFKRSMKSVLLLSAIYAVVSNVYLYSAYFNSSVIEWSYLICTVMVIAFVLPIVKLFRNQHWYFPAFIFLFWIPFSVLLAFVLSQVLPVTDDYVDFGLLLVYCLILNVAVMVLSIALGMIINTGWMLWHRMKQNKK
;
A
#
# COMPACT_ATOMS: atom_id res chain seq x y z
N MET A 1 29.16 0.85 -22.50
CA MET A 1 28.21 1.99 -22.38
C MET A 1 26.74 1.57 -22.33
N GLU A 2 26.38 0.28 -22.49
CA GLU A 2 24.98 -0.18 -22.50
C GLU A 2 24.36 -0.38 -21.09
N ALA A 3 25.18 -0.51 -20.04
CA ALA A 3 24.72 -0.65 -18.66
C ALA A 3 24.18 0.67 -18.07
N ALA A 4 24.81 1.81 -18.43
CA ALA A 4 24.48 3.13 -17.90
C ALA A 4 23.09 3.64 -18.36
N ALA A 5 22.57 3.14 -19.49
CA ALA A 5 21.23 3.50 -19.99
C ALA A 5 20.11 2.59 -19.45
N LYS A 6 20.43 1.39 -18.92
CA LYS A 6 19.44 0.43 -18.40
C LYS A 6 18.99 0.76 -16.98
N GLU A 7 19.88 1.29 -16.14
CA GLU A 7 19.56 1.74 -14.78
C GLU A 7 18.46 2.83 -14.70
N PRO A 8 18.51 3.94 -15.47
CA PRO A 8 17.48 4.97 -15.37
C PRO A 8 16.10 4.48 -15.84
N MET A 9 16.03 3.56 -16.81
CA MET A 9 14.77 2.98 -17.26
C MET A 9 14.15 2.05 -16.21
N LEU A 10 14.95 1.22 -15.55
CA LEU A 10 14.50 0.34 -14.48
C LEU A 10 14.05 1.16 -13.26
N PHE A 11 14.79 2.21 -12.90
CA PHE A 11 14.42 3.14 -11.84
C PHE A 11 13.08 3.83 -12.14
N LYS A 12 12.89 4.37 -13.34
CA LYS A 12 11.64 5.02 -13.76
C LYS A 12 10.45 4.06 -13.71
N ARG A 13 10.64 2.79 -14.09
CA ARG A 13 9.60 1.76 -14.04
C ARG A 13 9.22 1.41 -12.59
N SER A 14 10.21 1.24 -11.71
CA SER A 14 9.98 0.97 -10.29
C SER A 14 9.28 2.15 -9.62
N MET A 15 9.72 3.37 -9.90
CA MET A 15 9.09 4.59 -9.37
C MET A 15 7.64 4.73 -9.84
N LYS A 16 7.37 4.51 -11.13
CA LYS A 16 5.98 4.51 -11.66
C LYS A 16 5.11 3.47 -10.95
N SER A 17 5.66 2.30 -10.65
CA SER A 17 4.95 1.23 -9.96
C SER A 17 4.65 1.59 -8.51
N VAL A 18 5.61 2.19 -7.80
CA VAL A 18 5.41 2.72 -6.43
C VAL A 18 4.33 3.79 -6.41
N LEU A 19 4.39 4.76 -7.31
CA LEU A 19 3.40 5.84 -7.39
C LEU A 19 1.99 5.32 -7.68
N LEU A 20 1.88 4.35 -8.60
CA LEU A 20 0.60 3.73 -8.91
C LEU A 20 0.05 2.92 -7.74
N LEU A 21 0.89 2.12 -7.07
CA LEU A 21 0.49 1.34 -5.89
C LEU A 21 0.07 2.22 -4.72
N SER A 22 0.81 3.30 -4.45
CA SER A 22 0.48 4.26 -3.39
C SER A 22 -0.81 5.01 -3.68
N ALA A 23 -1.07 5.39 -4.94
CA ALA A 23 -2.34 5.97 -5.36
C ALA A 23 -3.51 4.99 -5.18
N ILE A 24 -3.36 3.73 -5.61
CA ILE A 24 -4.38 2.69 -5.39
C ILE A 24 -4.64 2.50 -3.90
N TYR A 25 -3.57 2.41 -3.10
CA TYR A 25 -3.71 2.24 -1.66
C TYR A 25 -4.41 3.43 -1.02
N ALA A 26 -4.11 4.67 -1.45
CA ALA A 26 -4.79 5.87 -0.99
C ALA A 26 -6.28 5.84 -1.32
N VAL A 27 -6.67 5.45 -2.54
CA VAL A 27 -8.07 5.29 -2.93
C VAL A 27 -8.76 4.28 -2.02
N VAL A 28 -8.18 3.09 -1.86
CA VAL A 28 -8.78 2.02 -1.07
C VAL A 28 -8.90 2.41 0.41
N SER A 29 -7.89 3.09 0.96
CA SER A 29 -7.89 3.58 2.35
C SER A 29 -9.00 4.60 2.61
N ASN A 30 -9.20 5.53 1.66
CA ASN A 30 -10.27 6.52 1.75
C ASN A 30 -11.64 5.86 1.57
N VAL A 31 -11.78 4.95 0.62
CA VAL A 31 -13.03 4.18 0.44
C VAL A 31 -13.36 3.41 1.72
N TYR A 32 -12.37 2.79 2.36
CA TYR A 32 -12.57 2.11 3.65
C TYR A 32 -13.05 3.07 4.74
N LEU A 33 -12.42 4.23 4.88
CA LEU A 33 -12.82 5.27 5.85
C LEU A 33 -14.27 5.74 5.62
N TYR A 34 -14.61 6.15 4.40
CA TYR A 34 -15.96 6.64 4.10
C TYR A 34 -17.01 5.52 4.17
N SER A 35 -16.65 4.28 3.82
CA SER A 35 -17.57 3.15 3.97
C SER A 35 -17.83 2.85 5.46
N ALA A 36 -16.80 2.92 6.30
CA ALA A 36 -16.95 2.79 7.75
C ALA A 36 -17.74 3.94 8.37
N TYR A 37 -17.68 5.12 7.76
CA TYR A 37 -18.43 6.29 8.21
C TYR A 37 -19.94 6.12 8.00
N PHE A 38 -20.35 5.62 6.83
CA PHE A 38 -21.77 5.42 6.53
C PHE A 38 -22.32 4.06 6.99
N ASN A 39 -21.46 3.09 7.34
CA ASN A 39 -21.87 1.74 7.68
C ASN A 39 -21.02 1.13 8.80
N SER A 40 -21.63 0.97 9.98
CA SER A 40 -20.98 0.39 11.17
C SER A 40 -20.56 -1.07 10.98
N SER A 41 -21.21 -1.84 10.11
CA SER A 41 -20.80 -3.23 9.83
C SER A 41 -19.38 -3.30 9.24
N VAL A 42 -18.90 -2.26 8.57
CA VAL A 42 -17.52 -2.22 8.05
C VAL A 42 -16.50 -2.23 9.19
N ILE A 43 -16.84 -1.64 10.34
CA ILE A 43 -16.01 -1.63 11.55
C ILE A 43 -16.01 -3.03 12.19
N GLU A 44 -17.16 -3.71 12.25
CA GLU A 44 -17.27 -5.08 12.79
C GLU A 44 -16.41 -6.08 11.99
N TRP A 45 -16.44 -5.97 10.67
CA TRP A 45 -15.68 -6.83 9.76
C TRP A 45 -14.26 -6.31 9.45
N SER A 46 -13.81 -5.26 10.15
CA SER A 46 -12.55 -4.56 9.90
C SER A 46 -11.34 -5.50 9.81
N TYR A 47 -11.18 -6.43 10.74
CA TYR A 47 -10.09 -7.40 10.73
C TYR A 47 -10.07 -8.29 9.48
N LEU A 48 -11.25 -8.71 9.01
CA LEU A 48 -11.38 -9.55 7.83
C LEU A 48 -11.08 -8.74 6.57
N ILE A 49 -11.61 -7.52 6.48
CA ILE A 49 -11.34 -6.58 5.39
C ILE A 49 -9.83 -6.26 5.33
N CYS A 50 -9.21 -5.93 6.46
CA CYS A 50 -7.77 -5.69 6.55
C CYS A 50 -6.95 -6.90 6.10
N THR A 51 -7.36 -8.12 6.48
CA THR A 51 -6.67 -9.36 6.03
C THR A 51 -6.72 -9.51 4.52
N VAL A 52 -7.89 -9.28 3.91
CA VAL A 52 -8.05 -9.32 2.44
C VAL A 52 -7.22 -8.23 1.78
N MET A 53 -7.20 -7.01 2.34
CA MET A 53 -6.35 -5.92 1.85
C MET A 53 -4.88 -6.29 1.88
N VAL A 54 -4.40 -6.87 2.98
CA VAL A 54 -2.99 -7.31 3.09
C VAL A 54 -2.65 -8.28 1.96
N ILE A 55 -3.46 -9.32 1.75
CA ILE A 55 -3.22 -10.30 0.68
C ILE A 55 -3.22 -9.61 -0.69
N ALA A 56 -4.20 -8.75 -0.94
CA ALA A 56 -4.35 -8.03 -2.20
C ALA A 56 -3.15 -7.10 -2.49
N PHE A 57 -2.55 -6.48 -1.46
CA PHE A 57 -1.41 -5.59 -1.60
C PHE A 57 -0.05 -6.32 -1.63
N VAL A 58 0.09 -7.46 -0.96
CA VAL A 58 1.31 -8.28 -1.00
C VAL A 58 1.59 -8.78 -2.42
N LEU A 59 0.56 -9.28 -3.13
CA LEU A 59 0.70 -9.86 -4.47
C LEU A 59 1.41 -8.94 -5.49
N PRO A 60 0.96 -7.67 -5.72
CA PRO A 60 1.63 -6.78 -6.64
C PRO A 60 3.01 -6.35 -6.14
N ILE A 61 3.24 -6.25 -4.82
CA ILE A 61 4.57 -5.95 -4.26
C ILE A 61 5.57 -7.07 -4.61
N VAL A 62 5.18 -8.33 -4.40
CA VAL A 62 6.01 -9.49 -4.78
C VAL A 62 6.26 -9.50 -6.29
N LYS A 63 5.21 -9.32 -7.09
CA LYS A 63 5.30 -9.41 -8.56
C LYS A 63 6.15 -8.30 -9.19
N LEU A 64 5.99 -7.05 -8.74
CA LEU A 64 6.60 -5.87 -9.37
C LEU A 64 8.03 -5.61 -8.89
N PHE A 65 8.36 -5.98 -7.65
CA PHE A 65 9.69 -5.75 -7.06
C PHE A 65 10.52 -7.04 -6.96
N ARG A 66 10.15 -8.10 -7.69
CA ARG A 66 10.90 -9.35 -7.72
C ARG A 66 12.33 -9.11 -8.22
N ASN A 67 13.31 -9.37 -7.35
CA ASN A 67 14.75 -9.37 -7.67
C ASN A 67 15.36 -8.00 -8.08
N GLN A 68 14.63 -6.89 -7.93
CA GLN A 68 15.12 -5.54 -8.25
C GLN A 68 14.68 -4.52 -7.19
N HIS A 69 15.64 -3.74 -6.68
CA HIS A 69 15.44 -2.62 -5.75
C HIS A 69 14.59 -2.94 -4.51
N TRP A 70 15.09 -3.82 -3.65
CA TRP A 70 14.41 -4.30 -2.43
C TRP A 70 13.84 -3.20 -1.50
N TYR A 71 14.41 -1.99 -1.53
CA TYR A 71 13.98 -0.86 -0.71
C TYR A 71 12.84 -0.04 -1.33
N PHE A 72 12.52 -0.21 -2.62
CA PHE A 72 11.51 0.60 -3.30
C PHE A 72 10.09 0.47 -2.76
N PRO A 73 9.61 -0.72 -2.33
CA PRO A 73 8.30 -0.85 -1.72
C PRO A 73 8.09 0.06 -0.49
N ALA A 74 9.15 0.42 0.24
CA ALA A 74 9.05 1.32 1.38
C ALA A 74 8.57 2.73 0.98
N PHE A 75 8.87 3.19 -0.24
CA PHE A 75 8.37 4.47 -0.74
C PHE A 75 6.87 4.49 -0.97
N ILE A 76 6.20 3.33 -1.05
CA ILE A 76 4.73 3.26 -1.11
C ILE A 76 4.14 3.94 0.13
N PHE A 77 4.73 3.73 1.30
CA PHE A 77 4.32 4.38 2.55
C PHE A 77 4.49 5.89 2.50
N LEU A 78 5.62 6.36 1.96
CA LEU A 78 5.90 7.79 1.84
C LEU A 78 4.91 8.51 0.92
N PHE A 79 4.61 7.93 -0.26
CA PHE A 79 3.72 8.54 -1.24
C PHE A 79 2.24 8.31 -0.94
N TRP A 80 1.90 7.30 -0.14
CA TRP A 80 0.52 7.06 0.25
C TRP A 80 -0.08 8.21 1.04
N ILE A 81 0.66 8.78 1.99
CA ILE A 81 0.18 9.88 2.84
C ILE A 81 -0.30 11.09 2.01
N PRO A 82 0.52 11.69 1.13
CA PRO A 82 0.08 12.85 0.35
C PRO A 82 -1.06 12.51 -0.61
N PHE A 83 -1.07 11.32 -1.22
CA PHE A 83 -2.20 10.89 -2.05
C PHE A 83 -3.48 10.72 -1.23
N SER A 84 -3.39 10.17 -0.02
CA SER A 84 -4.53 9.98 0.87
C SER A 84 -5.13 11.31 1.30
N VAL A 85 -4.28 12.30 1.62
CA VAL A 85 -4.73 13.67 1.97
C VAL A 85 -5.40 14.35 0.78
N LEU A 86 -4.81 14.27 -0.42
CA LEU A 86 -5.41 14.83 -1.63
C LEU A 86 -6.77 14.18 -1.93
N LEU A 87 -6.87 12.86 -1.81
CA LEU A 87 -8.14 12.15 -2.03
C LEU A 87 -9.18 12.48 -0.97
N ALA A 88 -8.79 12.56 0.30
CA ALA A 88 -9.68 12.95 1.39
C ALA A 88 -10.25 14.35 1.16
N PHE A 89 -9.42 15.29 0.71
CA PHE A 89 -9.84 16.65 0.36
C PHE A 89 -10.82 16.67 -0.82
N VAL A 90 -10.56 15.88 -1.87
CA VAL A 90 -11.50 15.78 -3.00
C VAL A 90 -12.82 15.15 -2.56
N LEU A 91 -12.78 14.10 -1.74
CA LEU A 91 -13.96 13.42 -1.24
C LEU A 91 -14.78 14.31 -0.30
N SER A 92 -14.15 15.15 0.52
CA SER A 92 -14.87 16.07 1.41
C SER A 92 -15.63 17.18 0.66
N GLN A 93 -15.24 17.47 -0.58
CA GLN A 93 -15.99 18.41 -1.44
C GLN A 93 -17.22 17.76 -2.10
N VAL A 94 -17.22 16.43 -2.24
CA VAL A 94 -18.22 15.68 -2.99
C VAL A 94 -19.23 14.98 -2.06
N LEU A 95 -18.77 14.50 -0.91
CA LEU A 95 -19.58 13.75 0.04
C LEU A 95 -20.12 14.67 1.15
N PRO A 96 -21.36 14.43 1.62
CA PRO A 96 -21.92 15.18 2.74
C PRO A 96 -21.13 14.86 4.01
N VAL A 97 -20.54 15.89 4.61
CA VAL A 97 -19.87 15.82 5.91
C VAL A 97 -20.86 16.25 6.97
N THR A 98 -21.14 15.39 7.94
CA THR A 98 -22.08 15.67 9.04
C THR A 98 -21.40 16.59 10.07
N ASP A 99 -22.17 17.40 10.80
CA ASP A 99 -21.64 18.38 11.77
C ASP A 99 -21.00 17.75 13.04
N ASP A 100 -21.00 16.43 13.17
CA ASP A 100 -20.34 15.70 14.27
C ASP A 100 -18.85 15.45 13.96
N TYR A 101 -18.06 16.51 14.05
CA TYR A 101 -16.61 16.50 13.79
C TYR A 101 -15.82 15.59 14.73
N VAL A 102 -16.32 15.33 15.95
CA VAL A 102 -15.61 14.53 16.96
C VAL A 102 -15.65 13.04 16.60
N ASP A 103 -16.82 12.51 16.23
CA ASP A 103 -16.99 11.11 15.88
C ASP A 103 -16.27 10.76 14.58
N PHE A 104 -16.32 11.66 13.59
CA PHE A 104 -15.55 11.52 12.37
C PHE A 104 -14.03 11.51 12.64
N GLY A 105 -13.55 12.37 13.54
CA GLY A 105 -12.14 12.42 13.93
C GLY A 105 -11.66 11.12 14.57
N LEU A 106 -12.44 10.54 15.49
CA LEU A 106 -12.13 9.25 16.11
C LEU A 106 -12.11 8.11 15.10
N LEU A 107 -13.09 8.07 14.19
CA LEU A 107 -13.14 7.08 13.12
C LEU A 107 -11.95 7.19 12.16
N LEU A 108 -11.56 8.42 11.83
CA LEU A 108 -10.39 8.70 10.99
C LEU A 108 -9.12 8.15 11.64
N VAL A 109 -8.89 8.44 12.92
CA VAL A 109 -7.72 7.92 13.65
C VAL A 109 -7.74 6.40 13.70
N TYR A 110 -8.88 5.78 13.99
CA TYR A 110 -9.01 4.32 14.02
C TYR A 110 -8.69 3.69 12.66
N CYS A 111 -9.30 4.19 11.58
CA CYS A 111 -9.05 3.70 10.23
C CYS A 111 -7.60 3.97 9.78
N LEU A 112 -7.00 5.08 10.21
CA LEU A 112 -5.61 5.40 9.92
C LEU A 112 -4.67 4.37 10.54
N ILE A 113 -4.89 3.99 11.81
CA ILE A 113 -4.08 2.95 12.49
C ILE A 113 -4.18 1.63 11.74
N LEU A 114 -5.39 1.21 11.37
CA LEU A 114 -5.60 -0.02 10.60
C LEU A 114 -4.92 0.05 9.23
N ASN A 115 -5.07 1.15 8.50
CA ASN A 115 -4.42 1.34 7.20
C ASN A 115 -2.89 1.36 7.32
N VAL A 116 -2.33 1.95 8.37
CA VAL A 116 -0.88 1.89 8.62
C VAL A 116 -0.45 0.44 8.87
N ALA A 117 -1.18 -0.30 9.71
CA ALA A 117 -0.89 -1.70 10.00
C ALA A 117 -0.95 -2.58 8.74
N VAL A 118 -2.01 -2.45 7.94
CA VAL A 118 -2.17 -3.16 6.66
C VAL A 118 -1.00 -2.84 5.73
N MET A 119 -0.59 -1.58 5.63
CA MET A 119 0.48 -1.19 4.72
C MET A 119 1.83 -1.77 5.17
N VAL A 120 2.18 -1.60 6.44
CA VAL A 120 3.44 -2.09 7.00
C VAL A 120 3.51 -3.62 6.87
N LEU A 121 2.43 -4.33 7.20
CA LEU A 121 2.36 -5.77 7.04
C LEU A 121 2.49 -6.20 5.58
N SER A 122 1.82 -5.51 4.66
CA SER A 122 1.87 -5.84 3.23
C SER A 122 3.27 -5.65 2.65
N ILE A 123 3.94 -4.56 3.00
CA ILE A 123 5.31 -4.28 2.58
C ILE A 123 6.26 -5.30 3.20
N ALA A 124 6.16 -5.56 4.50
CA ALA A 124 7.00 -6.53 5.20
C ALA A 124 6.87 -7.94 4.61
N LEU A 125 5.65 -8.45 4.46
CA LEU A 125 5.39 -9.77 3.88
C LEU A 125 5.86 -9.85 2.43
N GLY A 126 5.59 -8.83 1.61
CA GLY A 126 6.06 -8.79 0.22
C GLY A 126 7.58 -8.83 0.11
N MET A 127 8.29 -8.09 0.99
CA MET A 127 9.75 -8.10 1.03
C MET A 127 10.32 -9.44 1.53
N ILE A 128 9.70 -10.06 2.55
CA ILE A 128 10.10 -11.38 3.06
C ILE A 128 9.99 -12.43 1.96
N ILE A 129 8.87 -12.46 1.23
CA ILE A 129 8.64 -13.42 0.13
C ILE A 129 9.69 -13.20 -0.98
N ASN A 130 9.95 -11.95 -1.37
CA ASN A 130 10.95 -11.63 -2.38
C ASN A 130 12.36 -12.05 -1.95
N THR A 131 12.73 -11.81 -0.69
CA THR A 131 14.04 -12.18 -0.14
C THR A 131 14.20 -13.69 -0.07
N GLY A 132 13.16 -14.41 0.39
CA GLY A 132 13.14 -15.88 0.41
C GLY A 132 13.33 -16.48 -0.98
N TRP A 133 12.65 -15.94 -2.00
CA TRP A 133 12.81 -16.39 -3.38
C TRP A 133 14.24 -16.15 -3.90
N MET A 134 14.81 -14.98 -3.64
CA MET A 134 16.17 -14.64 -4.06
C MET A 134 17.21 -15.58 -3.44
N LEU A 135 17.09 -15.87 -2.14
CA LEU A 135 17.97 -16.83 -1.44
C LEU A 135 17.83 -18.25 -2.00
N TRP A 136 16.59 -18.69 -2.25
CA TRP A 136 16.32 -20.00 -2.85
C TRP A 136 16.98 -20.14 -4.23
N HIS A 137 16.87 -19.11 -5.08
CA HIS A 137 17.48 -19.12 -6.40
C HIS A 137 19.01 -19.19 -6.33
N ARG A 138 19.63 -18.42 -5.41
CA ARG A 138 21.08 -18.45 -5.18
C ARG A 138 21.56 -19.82 -4.71
N MET A 139 20.86 -20.44 -3.76
CA MET A 139 21.20 -21.79 -3.29
C MET A 139 21.09 -22.84 -4.40
N LYS A 140 20.10 -22.72 -5.29
CA LYS A 140 19.93 -23.63 -6.42
C LYS A 140 21.02 -23.46 -7.49
N GLN A 141 21.54 -22.24 -7.68
CA GLN A 141 22.63 -21.97 -8.61
C GLN A 141 23.99 -22.43 -8.07
N ASN A 142 24.27 -22.28 -6.77
CA ASN A 142 25.53 -22.76 -6.16
C ASN A 142 25.64 -24.29 -6.08
N LYS A 143 24.55 -25.04 -6.34
CA LYS A 143 24.56 -26.51 -6.41
C LYS A 143 24.81 -27.06 -7.82
N LYS A 144 24.94 -26.20 -8.84
CA LYS A 144 25.37 -26.56 -10.20
C LYS A 144 26.80 -26.13 -10.43
#